data_AF-E9Q6P1-F1
#
_entry.id   AF-E9Q6P1-F1
#
_cell.length_a   1.000
_cell.length_b   1.000
_cell.length_c   1.000
_cell.angle_alpha   90.00
_cell.angle_beta   90.00
_cell.angle_gamma   90.00
#
_symmetry.space_group_name_H-M   'P 1'
#
loop_
_entity.id
_entity.type
_entity.pdbx_description
1 polymer ?
#
loop_
_entity_poly.entity_id
_entity_poly.type
_entity_poly.pdbx_seq_one_letter_code
_entity_poly.pdbx_strand_id
1 'polypeptide(L)'
;MSHRSSDFAKIIGNTENLVRELLAVPNNYKVIFVQGGGSGQFSAVPLNLIGLKAGRSADYVVTGAWSAKAAEEAKKFGTVNIVHPKLGSYTKIPDPSTWNLNPDASYVYFCANETVHGVEFDFVPDVKGAVLVCDMSSNFLSRPVDVSKFGVIFAGA
;
A
#
# COMPACT_ATOMS: atom_id res chain seq x y z
N MET A 1 3.19 -27.17 -16.14
CA MET A 1 3.22 -26.11 -17.19
C MET A 1 4.46 -25.26 -16.98
N SER A 2 5.20 -24.92 -18.02
CA SER A 2 6.38 -24.04 -17.91
C SER A 2 5.94 -22.57 -17.88
N HIS A 3 6.57 -21.72 -17.06
CA HIS A 3 6.30 -20.27 -17.05
C HIS A 3 6.66 -19.58 -18.38
N ARG A 4 7.40 -20.27 -19.26
CA ARG A 4 7.80 -19.77 -20.59
C ARG A 4 6.92 -20.33 -21.72
N SER A 5 5.95 -21.19 -21.42
CA SER A 5 5.06 -21.73 -22.46
C SER A 5 4.01 -20.72 -22.87
N SER A 6 3.52 -20.82 -24.10
CA SER A 6 2.40 -20.01 -24.60
C SER A 6 1.13 -20.19 -23.77
N ASP A 7 0.92 -21.37 -23.20
CA ASP A 7 -0.21 -21.62 -22.29
C ASP A 7 -0.15 -20.76 -21.03
N PHE A 8 1.02 -20.69 -20.38
CA PHE A 8 1.18 -19.83 -19.20
C PHE A 8 1.14 -18.34 -19.56
N ALA A 9 1.72 -17.97 -20.72
CA ALA A 9 1.67 -16.59 -21.21
C ALA A 9 0.22 -16.09 -21.38
N LYS A 10 -0.69 -16.96 -21.86
CA LYS A 10 -2.13 -16.64 -21.92
C LYS A 10 -2.74 -16.45 -20.54
N ILE A 11 -2.41 -17.31 -19.57
CA ILE A 11 -2.92 -17.23 -18.21
C ILE A 11 -2.49 -15.91 -17.56
N ILE A 12 -1.19 -15.61 -17.53
CA ILE A 12 -0.69 -14.40 -16.87
C ILE A 12 -1.16 -13.11 -17.59
N GLY A 13 -1.22 -13.12 -18.92
CA GLY A 13 -1.74 -12.00 -19.69
C GLY A 13 -3.22 -11.75 -19.45
N ASN A 14 -4.03 -12.81 -19.37
CA ASN A 14 -5.45 -12.70 -19.01
C ASN A 14 -5.63 -12.18 -17.58
N THR A 15 -4.84 -12.66 -16.61
CA THR A 15 -4.88 -12.16 -15.24
C THR A 15 -4.52 -10.68 -15.15
N GLU A 16 -3.48 -10.22 -15.87
CA GLU A 16 -3.15 -8.78 -15.94
C GLU A 16 -4.32 -7.97 -16.51
N ASN A 17 -4.89 -8.42 -17.63
CA ASN A 17 -6.00 -7.74 -18.29
C ASN A 17 -7.22 -7.63 -17.38
N LEU A 18 -7.59 -8.70 -16.67
CA LEU A 18 -8.71 -8.68 -15.73
C LEU A 18 -8.46 -7.72 -14.56
N VAL A 19 -7.25 -7.67 -14.00
CA VAL A 19 -6.92 -6.69 -12.95
C VAL A 19 -7.05 -5.27 -13.49
N ARG A 20 -6.54 -5.02 -14.71
CA ARG A 20 -6.65 -3.70 -15.36
C ARG A 20 -8.08 -3.30 -15.64
N GLU A 21 -8.88 -4.22 -16.15
CA GLU A 21 -10.28 -4.01 -16.49
C GLU A 21 -11.13 -3.75 -15.23
N LEU A 22 -11.07 -4.64 -14.24
CA LEU A 22 -11.93 -4.60 -13.07
C LEU A 22 -11.63 -3.41 -12.14
N LEU A 23 -10.39 -2.92 -12.11
CA LEU A 23 -10.00 -1.73 -11.35
C LEU A 23 -9.83 -0.48 -12.20
N ALA A 24 -10.15 -0.54 -13.50
CA ALA A 24 -9.91 0.54 -14.45
C ALA A 24 -8.49 1.15 -14.35
N VAL A 25 -7.47 0.30 -14.29
CA VAL A 25 -6.08 0.70 -14.05
C VAL A 25 -5.55 1.54 -15.22
N PRO A 26 -5.11 2.80 -14.98
CA PRO A 26 -4.60 3.65 -16.04
C PRO A 26 -3.31 3.11 -16.69
N ASN A 27 -3.06 3.47 -17.95
CA ASN A 27 -1.94 2.95 -18.75
C ASN A 27 -0.55 3.32 -18.20
N ASN A 28 -0.44 4.35 -17.36
CA ASN A 28 0.80 4.74 -16.70
C ASN A 28 1.13 3.88 -15.46
N TYR A 29 0.29 2.91 -15.09
CA TYR A 29 0.56 1.94 -14.03
C TYR A 29 1.05 0.60 -14.57
N LYS A 30 1.98 0.01 -13.84
CA LYS A 30 2.41 -1.38 -14.05
C LYS A 30 1.66 -2.30 -13.10
N VAL A 31 1.17 -3.41 -13.63
CA VAL A 31 0.59 -4.51 -12.86
C VAL A 31 1.60 -5.64 -12.88
N ILE A 32 2.04 -6.08 -11.71
CA ILE A 32 3.05 -7.14 -11.58
C ILE A 32 2.58 -8.19 -10.57
N PHE A 33 2.99 -9.44 -10.78
CA PHE A 33 2.68 -10.56 -9.89
C PHE A 33 3.97 -11.04 -9.22
N VAL A 34 3.99 -10.98 -7.89
CA VAL A 34 5.19 -11.20 -7.08
C VAL A 34 4.92 -12.22 -5.98
N GLN A 35 5.98 -12.92 -5.54
CA GLN A 35 5.91 -13.81 -4.39
C GLN A 35 6.14 -13.04 -3.07
N GLY A 36 6.00 -13.73 -1.94
CA GLY A 36 6.29 -13.19 -0.60
C GLY A 36 5.08 -12.67 0.17
N GLY A 37 3.89 -12.65 -0.45
CA GLY A 37 2.64 -12.22 0.19
C GLY A 37 2.65 -10.75 0.62
N GLY A 38 1.64 -10.33 1.39
CA GLY A 38 1.55 -8.97 1.92
C GLY A 38 2.76 -8.60 2.80
N SER A 39 3.23 -9.55 3.62
CA SER A 39 4.41 -9.34 4.46
C SER A 39 5.69 -9.09 3.65
N GLY A 40 5.85 -9.74 2.49
CA GLY A 40 6.96 -9.46 1.58
C GLY A 40 6.91 -8.04 1.03
N GLN A 41 5.72 -7.50 0.80
CA GLN A 41 5.56 -6.11 0.36
C GLN A 41 5.87 -5.09 1.45
N PHE A 42 5.75 -5.44 2.74
CA PHE A 42 6.19 -4.56 3.84
C PHE A 42 7.69 -4.25 3.75
N SER A 43 8.51 -5.17 3.23
CA SER A 43 9.93 -4.92 2.93
C SER A 43 10.15 -4.38 1.51
N ALA A 44 9.40 -4.88 0.52
CA ALA A 44 9.60 -4.50 -0.88
C ALA A 44 9.28 -3.01 -1.13
N VAL A 45 8.22 -2.49 -0.50
CA VAL A 45 7.85 -1.07 -0.60
C VAL A 45 9.02 -0.15 -0.20
N PRO A 46 9.56 -0.21 1.02
CA PRO A 46 10.68 0.66 1.39
C PRO A 46 11.96 0.36 0.58
N LEU A 47 12.25 -0.89 0.23
CA LEU A 47 13.41 -1.22 -0.63
C LEU A 47 13.36 -0.50 -1.99
N ASN A 48 12.17 -0.34 -2.57
CA ASN A 48 11.99 0.31 -3.85
C ASN A 48 11.78 1.82 -3.74
N LEU A 49 11.10 2.30 -2.68
CA LEU A 49 10.55 3.65 -2.65
C LEU A 49 11.17 4.56 -1.58
N ILE A 50 11.78 4.02 -0.52
CA ILE A 50 12.26 4.89 0.57
C ILE A 50 13.38 5.83 0.10
N GLY A 51 14.09 5.46 -0.97
CA GLY A 51 15.11 6.28 -1.62
C GLY A 51 14.59 7.33 -2.60
N LEU A 52 13.26 7.48 -2.80
CA LEU A 52 12.70 8.52 -3.68
C LEU A 52 13.16 9.93 -3.29
N LYS A 53 13.33 10.18 -1.99
CA LYS A 53 13.96 11.37 -1.44
C LYS A 53 15.21 11.01 -0.65
N ALA A 54 16.23 11.87 -0.71
CA ALA A 54 17.54 11.63 -0.09
C ALA A 54 17.47 11.41 1.43
N GLY A 55 16.48 11.99 2.11
CA GLY A 55 16.28 11.82 3.56
C GLY A 55 15.87 10.41 4.00
N ARG A 56 15.52 9.51 3.06
CA ARG A 56 15.13 8.11 3.32
C ARG A 56 14.14 7.99 4.48
N SER A 57 13.08 8.78 4.43
CA SER A 57 12.01 8.75 5.42
C SER A 57 10.67 8.39 4.79
N ALA A 58 9.79 7.79 5.58
CA ALA A 58 8.44 7.43 5.15
C ALA A 58 7.44 7.65 6.28
N ASP A 59 6.27 8.13 5.90
CA ASP A 59 5.15 8.39 6.79
C ASP A 59 4.22 7.18 6.82
N TYR A 60 3.81 6.75 8.01
CA TYR A 60 2.93 5.60 8.21
C TYR A 60 1.71 5.97 9.03
N VAL A 61 0.54 5.58 8.53
CA VAL A 61 -0.74 5.66 9.24
C VAL A 61 -1.01 4.29 9.86
N VAL A 62 -1.02 4.22 11.20
CA VAL A 62 -1.12 2.95 11.93
C VAL A 62 -2.49 2.84 12.58
N THR A 63 -3.39 2.13 11.90
CA THR A 63 -4.78 1.91 12.31
C THR A 63 -5.05 0.50 12.83
N GLY A 64 -4.07 -0.40 12.79
CA GLY A 64 -4.23 -1.78 13.25
C GLY A 64 -2.97 -2.62 13.23
N ALA A 65 -3.14 -3.95 13.15
CA ALA A 65 -2.04 -4.91 13.26
C ALA A 65 -1.14 -4.90 12.02
N TRP A 66 -1.72 -4.74 10.82
CA TRP A 66 -0.98 -4.87 9.56
C TRP A 66 -0.17 -3.62 9.26
N SER A 67 -0.77 -2.44 9.39
CA SER A 67 -0.06 -1.16 9.31
C SER A 67 1.03 -1.03 10.38
N ALA A 68 0.82 -1.54 11.59
CA ALA A 68 1.85 -1.58 12.63
C ALA A 68 3.04 -2.47 12.24
N LYS A 69 2.79 -3.68 11.69
CA LYS A 69 3.85 -4.56 11.19
C LYS A 69 4.59 -3.95 10.01
N ALA A 70 3.89 -3.30 9.09
CA ALA A 70 4.49 -2.62 7.95
C ALA A 70 5.41 -1.46 8.38
N ALA A 71 4.95 -0.64 9.33
CA ALA A 71 5.75 0.44 9.91
C ALA A 71 6.99 -0.09 10.63
N GLU A 72 6.88 -1.20 11.37
CA GLU A 72 8.02 -1.82 12.05
C GLU A 72 9.05 -2.38 11.06
N GLU A 73 8.59 -3.12 10.04
CA GLU A 73 9.48 -3.70 9.02
C GLU A 73 10.20 -2.59 8.23
N ALA A 74 9.52 -1.47 7.94
CA ALA A 74 10.10 -0.36 7.19
C ALA A 74 11.29 0.33 7.90
N LYS A 75 11.37 0.25 9.24
CA LYS A 75 12.50 0.80 10.02
C LYS A 75 13.85 0.18 9.65
N LYS A 76 13.86 -0.99 9.03
CA LYS A 76 15.10 -1.65 8.55
C LYS A 76 15.74 -0.91 7.37
N PHE A 77 15.02 0.01 6.72
CA PHE A 77 15.44 0.62 5.45
C PHE A 77 15.54 2.16 5.48
N GLY A 78 15.07 2.80 6.54
CA GLY A 78 15.08 4.24 6.73
C GLY A 78 14.28 4.71 7.94
N THR A 79 14.03 6.02 8.02
CA THR A 79 13.34 6.66 9.16
C THR A 79 11.82 6.59 8.98
N VAL A 80 11.12 5.98 9.92
CA VAL A 80 9.65 5.87 9.89
C VAL A 80 9.04 6.88 10.85
N ASN A 81 8.16 7.73 10.32
CA ASN A 81 7.34 8.67 11.10
C ASN A 81 5.90 8.12 11.17
N ILE A 82 5.38 7.89 12.37
CA ILE A 82 3.96 7.57 12.56
C ILE A 82 3.21 8.89 12.68
N VAL A 83 2.33 9.17 11.71
CA VAL A 83 1.82 10.53 11.46
C VAL A 83 0.80 11.03 12.47
N HIS A 84 0.36 10.17 13.39
CA HIS A 84 -0.59 10.51 14.45
C HIS A 84 -0.14 9.91 15.78
N PRO A 85 -0.64 10.40 16.93
CA PRO A 85 -0.37 9.78 18.22
C PRO A 85 -0.73 8.29 18.21
N LYS A 86 0.08 7.46 18.88
CA LYS A 86 -0.19 6.02 19.00
C LYS A 86 -1.56 5.79 19.63
N LEU A 87 -2.36 4.95 18.98
CA LEU A 87 -3.69 4.60 19.49
C LEU A 87 -3.56 3.66 20.69
N GLY A 88 -4.36 3.92 21.73
CA GLY A 88 -4.50 3.00 22.87
C GLY A 88 -5.24 1.72 22.48
N SER A 89 -6.19 1.82 21.55
CA SER A 89 -6.89 0.70 20.91
C SER A 89 -7.22 1.03 19.45
N TYR A 90 -7.18 0.01 18.58
CA TYR A 90 -7.45 0.15 17.15
C TYR A 90 -8.96 0.09 16.90
N THR A 91 -9.63 1.23 17.05
CA THR A 91 -11.10 1.35 16.93
C THR A 91 -11.55 2.47 16.00
N LYS A 92 -10.61 3.21 15.41
CA LYS A 92 -10.89 4.34 14.52
C LYS A 92 -9.70 4.65 13.62
N ILE A 93 -9.99 5.37 12.55
CA ILE A 93 -8.99 6.10 11.77
C ILE A 93 -8.79 7.47 12.42
N PRO A 94 -7.57 7.87 12.80
CA PRO A 94 -7.29 9.22 13.25
C PRO A 94 -7.55 10.24 12.15
N ASP A 95 -8.16 11.37 12.48
CA ASP A 95 -8.55 12.40 11.51
C ASP A 95 -7.36 12.79 10.61
N PRO A 96 -7.46 12.58 9.28
CA PRO A 96 -6.39 12.90 8.33
C PRO A 96 -5.92 14.36 8.38
N SER A 97 -6.79 15.30 8.74
CA SER A 97 -6.41 16.72 8.86
C SER A 97 -5.43 16.98 10.00
N THR A 98 -5.34 16.08 10.98
CA THR A 98 -4.45 16.16 12.14
C THR A 98 -3.10 15.46 11.93
N TRP A 99 -2.92 14.79 10.78
CA TRP A 99 -1.70 14.03 10.52
C TRP A 99 -0.48 14.96 10.38
N ASN A 100 0.55 14.66 11.15
CA ASN A 100 1.85 15.32 11.10
C ASN A 100 2.70 14.72 9.95
N LEU A 101 2.30 15.04 8.72
CA LEU A 101 2.98 14.61 7.50
C LEU A 101 4.33 15.32 7.34
N ASN A 102 5.36 14.56 7.00
CA ASN A 102 6.68 15.08 6.70
C ASN A 102 6.75 15.45 5.19
N PRO A 103 6.95 16.73 4.83
CA PRO A 103 7.07 17.15 3.43
C PRO A 103 8.25 16.49 2.71
N ASP A 104 9.26 16.01 3.43
CA ASP A 104 10.44 15.31 2.91
C ASP A 104 10.33 13.78 2.98
N ALA A 105 9.17 13.24 3.37
CA ALA A 105 8.90 11.81 3.27
C ALA A 105 8.85 11.36 1.81
N SER A 106 9.45 10.21 1.52
CA SER A 106 9.46 9.57 0.21
C SER A 106 8.06 9.09 -0.20
N TYR A 107 7.26 8.63 0.76
CA TYR A 107 5.88 8.21 0.57
C TYR A 107 5.11 8.24 1.90
N VAL A 108 3.78 8.23 1.79
CA VAL A 108 2.84 7.97 2.89
C VAL A 108 2.24 6.59 2.70
N TYR A 109 2.21 5.77 3.75
CA TYR A 109 1.69 4.41 3.76
C TYR A 109 0.45 4.31 4.64
N PHE A 110 -0.57 3.56 4.19
CA PHE A 110 -1.66 3.11 5.05
C PHE A 110 -2.16 1.72 4.65
N CYS A 111 -2.86 1.05 5.57
CA CYS A 111 -3.61 -0.18 5.30
C CYS A 111 -5.09 0.16 5.13
N ALA A 112 -5.67 -0.19 3.98
CA ALA A 112 -7.06 0.15 3.68
C ALA A 112 -8.04 -0.58 4.60
N ASN A 113 -7.77 -1.83 4.96
CA ASN A 113 -8.67 -2.63 5.81
C ASN A 113 -7.89 -3.49 6.82
N GLU A 114 -7.96 -3.10 8.09
CA GLU A 114 -7.33 -3.79 9.20
C GLU A 114 -8.17 -4.97 9.68
N THR A 115 -7.95 -6.14 9.09
CA THR A 115 -8.82 -7.33 9.27
C THR A 115 -9.01 -7.78 10.70
N VAL A 116 -7.99 -7.63 11.55
CA VAL A 116 -8.05 -8.07 12.96
C VAL A 116 -8.94 -7.13 13.79
N HIS A 117 -9.05 -5.87 13.41
CA HIS A 117 -9.69 -4.83 14.23
C HIS A 117 -10.96 -4.24 13.61
N GLY A 118 -11.27 -4.56 12.35
CA GLY A 118 -12.46 -4.04 11.67
C GLY A 118 -12.39 -2.54 11.42
N VAL A 119 -11.20 -2.00 11.15
CA VAL A 119 -10.99 -0.59 10.81
C VAL A 119 -10.70 -0.49 9.32
N GLU A 120 -11.68 0.00 8.55
CA GLU A 120 -11.59 0.15 7.10
C GLU A 120 -11.68 1.63 6.70
N PHE A 121 -10.79 2.07 5.82
CA PHE A 121 -10.86 3.38 5.17
C PHE A 121 -11.93 3.35 4.09
N ASP A 122 -12.93 4.21 4.19
CA ASP A 122 -13.94 4.42 3.15
C ASP A 122 -13.67 5.63 2.24
N PHE A 123 -12.49 6.24 2.41
CA PHE A 123 -11.99 7.35 1.61
C PHE A 123 -10.50 7.18 1.30
N VAL A 124 -10.01 7.94 0.32
CA VAL A 124 -8.57 8.09 0.06
C VAL A 124 -8.09 9.33 0.82
N PRO A 125 -7.11 9.21 1.74
CA PRO A 125 -6.66 10.36 2.52
C PRO A 125 -5.93 11.40 1.65
N ASP A 126 -6.13 12.68 1.95
CA ASP A 126 -5.33 13.76 1.36
C ASP A 126 -3.94 13.79 2.01
N VAL A 127 -2.94 13.41 1.24
CA VAL A 127 -1.53 13.37 1.65
C VAL A 127 -0.70 14.52 1.06
N LYS A 128 -1.35 15.63 0.68
CA LYS A 128 -0.70 16.86 0.21
C LYS A 128 0.23 16.64 -0.99
N GLY A 129 -0.17 15.72 -1.88
CA GLY A 129 0.57 15.38 -3.10
C GLY A 129 1.74 14.41 -2.91
N ALA A 130 1.95 13.87 -1.71
CA ALA A 130 2.95 12.81 -1.50
C ALA A 130 2.57 11.52 -2.25
N VAL A 131 3.58 10.68 -2.53
CA VAL A 131 3.35 9.34 -3.09
C VAL A 131 2.57 8.51 -2.07
N LEU A 132 1.41 7.99 -2.46
CA LEU A 132 0.54 7.22 -1.57
C LEU A 132 0.71 5.71 -1.81
N VAL A 133 1.03 4.97 -0.76
CA VAL A 133 1.14 3.50 -0.77
C VAL A 133 0.02 2.90 0.06
N CYS A 134 -0.67 1.91 -0.50
CA CYS A 134 -1.82 1.29 0.14
C CYS A 134 -1.73 -0.24 0.14
N ASP A 135 -1.86 -0.83 1.33
CA ASP A 135 -2.13 -2.25 1.51
C ASP A 135 -3.64 -2.50 1.41
N MET A 136 -4.05 -3.19 0.35
CA MET A 136 -5.44 -3.57 0.09
C MET A 136 -5.66 -5.08 0.22
N SER A 137 -4.77 -5.82 0.89
CA SER A 137 -4.75 -7.30 0.88
C SER A 137 -6.09 -7.95 1.25
N SER A 138 -6.89 -7.30 2.10
CA SER A 138 -8.14 -7.84 2.63
C SER A 138 -9.42 -7.21 2.08
N ASN A 139 -9.32 -6.23 1.18
CA ASN A 139 -10.47 -5.60 0.52
C ASN A 139 -10.22 -5.33 -0.98
N PHE A 140 -9.16 -5.86 -1.56
CA PHE A 140 -8.88 -5.77 -2.99
C PHE A 140 -10.05 -6.32 -3.80
N LEU A 141 -10.49 -5.57 -4.81
CA LEU A 141 -11.67 -5.88 -5.64
C LEU A 141 -13.02 -6.00 -4.89
N SER A 142 -13.12 -5.57 -3.62
CA SER A 142 -14.42 -5.55 -2.92
C SER A 142 -15.33 -4.39 -3.36
N ARG A 143 -14.74 -3.35 -3.97
CA ARG A 143 -15.40 -2.13 -4.46
C ARG A 143 -14.53 -1.42 -5.51
N PRO A 144 -15.10 -0.45 -6.25
CA PRO A 144 -14.31 0.41 -7.13
C PRO A 144 -13.23 1.18 -6.38
N VAL A 145 -12.09 1.40 -7.04
CA VAL A 145 -10.95 2.17 -6.53
C VAL A 145 -10.49 3.14 -7.60
N ASP A 146 -10.33 4.43 -7.27
CA ASP A 146 -9.63 5.38 -8.14
C ASP A 146 -8.12 5.17 -8.04
N VAL A 147 -7.58 4.28 -8.87
CA VAL A 147 -6.16 3.89 -8.87
C VAL A 147 -5.24 5.10 -9.11
N SER A 148 -5.73 6.15 -9.79
CA SER A 148 -4.92 7.35 -10.12
C SER A 148 -4.45 8.14 -8.90
N LYS A 149 -5.05 7.91 -7.72
CA LYS A 149 -4.67 8.55 -6.45
C LYS A 149 -3.47 7.91 -5.77
N PHE A 150 -3.05 6.73 -6.21
CA PHE A 150 -2.04 5.93 -5.52
C PHE A 150 -0.72 5.93 -6.27
N GLY A 151 0.39 5.92 -5.56
CA GLY A 151 1.67 5.53 -6.15
C GLY A 151 1.77 4.01 -6.28
N VAL A 152 1.41 3.29 -5.21
CA VAL A 152 1.40 1.82 -5.17
C VAL A 152 0.17 1.31 -4.45
N ILE A 153 -0.48 0.33 -5.05
CA ILE A 153 -1.43 -0.56 -4.38
C ILE A 153 -0.81 -1.95 -4.42
N PHE A 154 -0.85 -2.67 -3.29
CA PHE A 154 -0.59 -4.10 -3.30
C PHE A 154 -1.68 -4.85 -2.55
N ALA A 155 -1.86 -6.12 -2.92
CA ALA A 155 -2.75 -7.05 -2.25
C ALA A 155 -2.11 -8.44 -2.27
N GLY A 156 -1.92 -9.04 -1.10
CA GLY A 156 -1.34 -10.37 -0.98
C GLY A 156 -1.75 -11.05 0.31
N ALA A 157 -2.25 -12.30 0.19
CA ALA A 157 -2.53 -13.18 1.32
C ALA A 157 -1.25 -13.77 1.92
#